data_AF-Q1WTJ6-F1
#
_entry.id   AF-Q1WTJ6-F1
#
_cell.length_a   1.000
_cell.length_b   1.000
_cell.length_c   1.000
_cell.angle_alpha   90.00
_cell.angle_beta   90.00
_cell.angle_gamma   90.00
#
_symmetry.space_group_name_H-M   'P 1'
#
loop_
_entity.id
_entity.type
_entity.pdbx_description
1 polymer ?
#
loop_
_entity_poly.entity_id
_entity_poly.type
_entity_poly.pdbx_seq_one_letter_code
_entity_poly.pdbx_strand_id
1 'polypeptide(L)'
;MKRYLLLICLSILSILSIHIPVQADDNLPVLLVYDSENVYYNGSKKIDSVQRMLTADGLKVKTVMLENYRSGELSDNKYRGVVTLINWQEADLSNDNFTHDRAKFSGTKLHIGPNLQDDELEGLRAKKV
;
A
#
# COMPACT_ATOMS: atom_id res chain seq x y z
N MET A 1 -55.23 6.86 22.24
CA MET A 1 -53.85 7.02 22.78
C MET A 1 -52.92 5.86 22.41
N LYS A 2 -53.25 4.59 22.69
CA LYS A 2 -52.35 3.43 22.44
C LYS A 2 -51.86 3.26 20.99
N ARG A 3 -52.70 3.55 19.97
CA ARG A 3 -52.31 3.48 18.53
C ARG A 3 -51.28 4.55 18.14
N TYR A 4 -51.40 5.77 18.68
CA TYR A 4 -50.43 6.84 18.42
C TYR A 4 -49.09 6.59 19.13
N LEU A 5 -49.12 5.99 20.33
CA LEU A 5 -47.92 5.59 21.05
C LEU A 5 -47.10 4.53 20.28
N LEU A 6 -47.78 3.57 19.67
CA LEU A 6 -47.14 2.51 18.89
C LEU A 6 -46.54 3.04 17.57
N LEU A 7 -47.19 4.01 16.92
CA LEU A 7 -46.67 4.68 15.73
C LEU A 7 -45.43 5.54 16.06
N ILE A 8 -45.44 6.22 17.20
CA ILE A 8 -44.27 7.00 17.67
C ILE A 8 -43.09 6.05 17.95
N CYS A 9 -43.33 4.92 18.61
CA CYS A 9 -42.29 3.94 18.92
C CYS A 9 -41.65 3.34 17.65
N LEU A 10 -42.46 3.01 16.64
CA LEU A 10 -41.94 2.54 15.34
C LEU A 10 -41.11 3.60 14.61
N SER A 11 -41.52 4.87 14.67
CA SER A 11 -40.79 5.95 14.02
C SER A 11 -39.41 6.20 14.66
N ILE A 12 -39.29 6.07 15.98
CA ILE A 12 -38.00 6.21 16.70
C ILE A 12 -37.05 5.06 16.37
N LEU A 13 -37.58 3.83 16.24
CA LEU A 13 -36.78 2.65 15.89
C LEU A 13 -36.20 2.71 14.46
N SER A 14 -36.89 3.43 13.56
CA SER A 14 -36.48 3.62 12.18
C SER A 14 -35.26 4.54 12.05
N ILE A 15 -35.14 5.53 12.93
CA ILE A 15 -34.01 6.50 12.95
C ILE A 15 -32.73 5.83 13.45
N LEU A 16 -32.84 4.84 14.33
CA LEU A 16 -31.70 4.05 14.85
C LEU A 16 -31.08 3.10 13.82
N SER A 17 -31.73 2.86 12.69
CA SER A 17 -31.25 1.95 11.64
C SER A 17 -30.45 2.65 10.52
N ILE A 18 -30.27 3.97 10.61
CA ILE A 18 -29.48 4.73 9.65
C ILE A 18 -28.00 4.37 9.85
N HIS A 19 -27.52 3.43 9.05
CA HIS A 19 -26.09 3.17 8.92
C HIS A 19 -25.50 4.32 8.12
N ILE A 20 -24.88 5.29 8.80
CA ILE A 20 -24.02 6.26 8.12
C ILE A 20 -22.80 5.48 7.63
N PRO A 21 -22.55 5.35 6.32
CA PRO A 21 -21.31 4.79 5.86
C PRO A 21 -20.19 5.73 6.34
N VAL A 22 -19.42 5.28 7.32
CA VAL A 22 -18.16 5.93 7.66
C VAL A 22 -17.25 5.69 6.45
N GLN A 23 -16.99 6.74 5.67
CA GLN A 23 -15.84 6.71 4.76
C GLN A 23 -14.61 6.45 5.63
N ALA A 24 -13.95 5.32 5.41
CA ALA A 24 -12.64 5.09 5.99
C ALA A 24 -11.75 6.29 5.62
N ASP A 25 -10.91 6.73 6.55
CA ASP A 25 -9.93 7.77 6.25
C ASP A 25 -8.96 7.22 5.19
N ASP A 26 -9.17 7.60 3.93
CA ASP A 26 -8.40 7.18 2.75
C ASP A 26 -6.94 7.70 2.77
N ASN A 27 -6.48 8.23 3.90
CA ASN A 27 -5.14 8.80 4.14
C ASN A 27 -4.05 7.76 4.40
N LEU A 28 -4.32 6.46 4.27
CA LEU A 28 -3.28 5.45 4.45
C LEU A 28 -2.11 5.74 3.50
N PRO A 29 -0.86 5.76 3.99
CA PRO A 29 0.30 6.05 3.15
C PRO A 29 0.56 4.93 2.14
N VAL A 30 1.39 5.23 1.15
CA VAL A 30 2.06 4.24 0.31
C VAL A 30 3.41 3.91 0.93
N LEU A 31 3.72 2.61 1.05
CA LEU A 31 5.05 2.15 1.44
C LEU A 31 5.95 2.08 0.21
N LEU A 32 6.98 2.92 0.13
CA LEU A 32 8.04 2.80 -0.87
C LEU A 32 9.20 1.98 -0.27
N VAL A 33 9.46 0.80 -0.81
CA VAL A 33 10.58 -0.06 -0.43
C VAL A 33 11.62 -0.05 -1.53
N TYR A 34 12.88 0.24 -1.20
CA TYR A 34 14.00 0.22 -2.16
C TYR A 34 15.11 -0.73 -1.72
N ASP A 35 15.76 -1.38 -2.68
CA ASP A 35 16.87 -2.33 -2.43
C ASP A 35 18.11 -1.64 -1.84
N SER A 36 18.67 -0.64 -2.54
CA SER A 36 19.89 0.06 -2.21
C SER A 36 19.88 1.49 -2.72
N GLU A 37 20.63 2.38 -2.07
CA GLU A 37 20.77 3.77 -2.50
C GLU A 37 21.70 3.93 -3.72
N ASN A 38 22.60 2.99 -3.99
CA ASN A 38 23.64 3.08 -5.04
C ASN A 38 24.24 4.49 -5.19
N VAL A 39 24.99 4.88 -4.16
CA VAL A 39 25.62 6.20 -4.04
C VAL A 39 26.55 6.55 -5.20
N TYR A 40 27.10 5.54 -5.91
CA TYR A 40 28.01 5.75 -7.04
C TYR A 40 27.28 6.18 -8.33
N TYR A 41 26.02 5.80 -8.52
CA TYR A 41 25.26 6.06 -9.76
C TYR A 41 24.04 6.97 -9.56
N ASN A 42 24.10 7.90 -8.58
CA ASN A 42 22.99 8.79 -8.23
C ASN A 42 21.71 8.05 -7.80
N GLY A 43 21.79 6.85 -7.22
CA GLY A 43 20.56 6.11 -6.89
C GLY A 43 19.68 6.82 -5.86
N SER A 44 20.23 7.69 -4.99
CA SER A 44 19.46 8.61 -4.14
C SER A 44 18.49 9.48 -4.96
N LYS A 45 18.92 9.99 -6.13
CA LYS A 45 18.08 10.82 -6.99
C LYS A 45 16.90 10.04 -7.57
N LYS A 46 17.06 8.73 -7.79
CA LYS A 46 15.97 7.87 -8.28
C LYS A 46 14.92 7.68 -7.20
N ILE A 47 15.34 7.34 -5.98
CA ILE A 47 14.46 7.22 -4.80
C ILE A 47 13.69 8.52 -4.59
N ASP A 48 14.41 9.64 -4.53
CA ASP A 48 13.84 10.99 -4.41
C ASP A 48 12.80 11.31 -5.49
N SER A 49 13.07 10.92 -6.74
CA SER A 49 12.17 11.22 -7.86
C SER A 49 10.87 10.42 -7.77
N VAL A 50 10.95 9.15 -7.37
CA VAL A 50 9.76 8.33 -7.10
C VAL A 50 8.97 8.90 -5.91
N GLN A 51 9.63 9.28 -4.82
CA GLN A 51 8.97 9.92 -3.68
C GLN A 51 8.25 11.21 -4.09
N ARG A 52 8.92 12.09 -4.86
CA ARG A 52 8.32 13.34 -5.35
C ARG A 52 7.13 13.11 -6.26
N MET A 53 7.20 12.12 -7.17
CA MET A 53 6.08 11.77 -8.05
C MET A 53 4.86 11.34 -7.24
N LEU A 54 5.03 10.40 -6.31
CA LEU A 54 3.94 9.93 -5.44
C LEU A 54 3.36 11.08 -4.59
N THR A 55 4.23 11.94 -4.05
CA THR A 55 3.82 13.10 -3.25
C THR A 55 3.08 14.15 -4.09
N ALA A 56 3.49 14.36 -5.34
CA ALA A 56 2.83 15.28 -6.27
C ALA A 56 1.41 14.80 -6.61
N ASP A 57 1.17 13.49 -6.63
CA ASP A 57 -0.16 12.87 -6.75
C ASP A 57 -0.97 12.92 -5.43
N GLY A 58 -0.46 13.62 -4.41
CA GLY A 58 -1.13 13.81 -3.14
C GLY A 58 -1.02 12.62 -2.18
N LEU A 59 -0.13 11.65 -2.46
CA LEU A 59 0.06 10.48 -1.61
C LEU A 59 1.06 10.77 -0.49
N LYS A 60 0.72 10.35 0.73
CA LYS A 60 1.70 10.25 1.83
C LYS A 60 2.60 9.05 1.57
N VAL A 61 3.91 9.21 1.69
CA VAL A 61 4.88 8.15 1.41
C VAL A 61 5.69 7.84 2.67
N LYS A 62 5.75 6.55 3.04
CA LYS A 62 6.76 6.05 3.98
C LYS A 62 7.83 5.32 3.17
N THR A 63 9.08 5.69 3.35
CA THR A 63 10.19 5.09 2.61
C THR A 63 11.04 4.24 3.52
N VAL A 64 11.32 3.00 3.11
CA VAL A 64 12.07 2.00 3.87
C VAL A 64 13.08 1.34 2.95
N MET A 65 14.32 1.20 3.41
CA MET A 65 15.30 0.36 2.71
C MET A 65 14.97 -1.11 2.97
N LEU A 66 15.07 -1.97 1.96
CA LEU A 66 14.66 -3.37 2.00
C LEU A 66 15.32 -4.14 3.15
N GLU A 67 16.60 -3.86 3.45
CA GLU A 67 17.33 -4.46 4.58
C GLU A 67 16.70 -4.11 5.95
N ASN A 68 16.05 -2.95 6.05
CA ASN A 68 15.46 -2.44 7.29
C ASN A 68 14.00 -2.85 7.46
N TYR A 69 13.40 -3.46 6.44
CA TYR A 69 12.03 -3.94 6.48
C TYR A 69 11.87 -5.08 7.51
N ARG A 70 10.79 -5.03 8.29
CA ARG A 70 10.47 -6.05 9.30
C ARG A 70 9.16 -6.76 9.00
N SER A 71 9.06 -8.03 9.39
CA SER A 71 7.82 -8.82 9.24
C SER A 71 6.62 -8.12 9.87
N GLY A 72 5.47 -8.16 9.16
CA GLY A 72 4.22 -7.52 9.57
C GLY A 72 4.22 -6.00 9.46
N GLU A 73 5.26 -5.42 8.85
CA GLU A 73 5.31 -3.99 8.60
C GLU A 73 4.28 -3.60 7.54
N LEU A 74 4.24 -4.28 6.39
CA LEU A 74 3.23 -4.10 5.34
C LEU A 74 1.93 -4.82 5.69
N SER A 75 0.83 -4.07 5.81
CA SER A 75 -0.51 -4.61 6.06
C SER A 75 -1.60 -3.68 5.52
N ASP A 76 -2.75 -4.26 5.17
CA ASP A 76 -3.89 -3.57 4.53
C ASP A 76 -4.49 -2.45 5.40
N ASN A 77 -4.31 -2.51 6.72
CA ASN A 77 -4.77 -1.47 7.66
C ASN A 77 -3.75 -0.35 7.90
N LYS A 78 -2.52 -0.48 7.40
CA LYS A 78 -1.44 0.51 7.57
C LYS A 78 -1.09 1.23 6.27
N TYR A 79 -1.28 0.57 5.13
CA TYR A 79 -0.93 1.11 3.83
C TYR A 79 -2.02 0.84 2.81
N ARG A 80 -2.25 1.82 1.93
CA ARG A 80 -3.13 1.64 0.76
C ARG A 80 -2.42 0.96 -0.40
N GLY A 81 -1.10 1.01 -0.40
CA GLY A 81 -0.28 0.49 -1.48
C GLY A 81 1.17 0.31 -1.09
N VAL A 82 1.88 -0.47 -1.91
CA VAL A 82 3.32 -0.68 -1.82
C VAL A 82 3.95 -0.43 -3.19
N VAL A 83 5.07 0.28 -3.20
CA VAL A 83 5.93 0.49 -4.37
C VAL A 83 7.27 -0.18 -4.07
N THR A 84 7.60 -1.21 -4.84
CA THR A 84 8.94 -1.81 -4.84
C THR A 84 9.81 -1.08 -5.85
N LEU A 85 10.97 -0.59 -5.44
CA LEU A 85 11.95 0.06 -6.30
C LEU A 85 13.25 -0.75 -6.30
N ILE A 86 13.53 -1.40 -7.42
CA ILE A 86 14.85 -2.00 -7.68
C ILE A 86 15.72 -0.89 -8.26
N ASN A 87 16.47 -0.25 -7.38
CA ASN A 87 17.34 0.87 -7.71
C ASN A 87 18.71 0.39 -8.20
N TRP A 88 19.20 -0.74 -7.68
CA TRP A 88 20.50 -1.32 -8.02
C TRP A 88 20.45 -2.85 -8.06
N GLN A 89 20.14 -3.38 -9.24
CA GLN A 89 19.91 -4.81 -9.47
C GLN A 89 21.10 -5.68 -9.03
N GLU A 90 22.32 -5.20 -9.20
CA GLU A 90 23.55 -5.93 -8.90
C GLU A 90 23.83 -6.06 -7.39
N ALA A 91 23.12 -5.30 -6.55
CA ALA A 91 23.21 -5.45 -5.10
C ALA A 91 22.61 -6.78 -4.61
N ASP A 92 21.71 -7.38 -5.41
CA ASP A 92 21.04 -8.67 -5.14
C ASP A 92 20.45 -8.78 -3.72
N LEU A 93 19.95 -7.65 -3.20
CA LEU A 93 19.39 -7.59 -1.86
C LEU A 93 17.98 -8.19 -1.86
N SER A 94 17.74 -9.06 -0.88
CA SER A 94 16.45 -9.72 -0.67
C SER A 94 16.04 -9.65 0.81
N ASN A 95 14.74 -9.70 1.05
CA ASN A 95 14.18 -9.81 2.41
C ASN A 95 12.93 -10.69 2.35
N ASP A 96 13.05 -11.92 2.85
CA ASP A 96 11.97 -12.92 2.78
C ASP A 96 10.69 -12.45 3.48
N ASN A 97 10.81 -11.67 4.56
CA ASN A 97 9.66 -11.11 5.25
C ASN A 97 8.91 -10.14 4.33
N PHE A 98 9.64 -9.28 3.60
CA PHE A 98 9.03 -8.37 2.65
C PHE A 98 8.34 -9.12 1.51
N THR A 99 9.02 -10.11 0.92
CA THR A 99 8.45 -10.94 -0.15
C THR A 99 7.16 -11.62 0.31
N HIS A 100 7.17 -12.20 1.51
CA HIS A 100 6.03 -12.89 2.08
C HIS A 100 4.84 -11.94 2.36
N ASP A 101 5.10 -10.80 3.00
CA ASP A 101 4.05 -9.84 3.34
C ASP A 101 3.48 -9.20 2.07
N ARG A 102 4.35 -8.84 1.11
CA ARG A 102 3.96 -8.27 -0.18
C ARG A 102 3.09 -9.24 -0.99
N ALA A 103 3.40 -10.53 -1.00
CA ALA A 103 2.57 -11.54 -1.69
C ALA A 103 1.14 -11.59 -1.11
N LYS A 104 0.99 -11.46 0.21
CA LYS A 104 -0.30 -11.50 0.92
C LYS A 104 -1.07 -10.17 0.93
N PHE A 105 -0.36 -9.06 0.75
CA PHE A 105 -0.95 -7.72 0.75
C PHE A 105 -2.02 -7.60 -0.33
N SER A 106 -3.20 -7.09 0.01
CA SER A 106 -4.33 -6.98 -0.91
C SER A 106 -4.46 -5.59 -1.53
N GLY A 107 -3.78 -4.59 -0.96
CA GLY A 107 -3.70 -3.24 -1.51
C GLY A 107 -2.91 -3.15 -2.82
N THR A 108 -2.86 -1.96 -3.41
CA THR A 108 -2.22 -1.74 -4.71
C THR A 108 -0.72 -2.01 -4.65
N LYS A 109 -0.20 -2.80 -5.59
CA LYS A 109 1.22 -3.09 -5.73
C LYS A 109 1.75 -2.47 -7.01
N LEU A 110 2.88 -1.79 -6.93
CA LEU A 110 3.61 -1.27 -8.08
C LEU A 110 5.09 -1.66 -7.94
N HIS A 111 5.73 -2.00 -9.05
CA HIS A 111 7.17 -2.27 -9.09
C HIS A 111 7.86 -1.47 -10.17
N ILE A 112 9.00 -0.91 -9.80
CA ILE A 112 9.80 -0.02 -10.62
C ILE A 112 11.21 -0.60 -10.67
N GLY A 113 11.69 -0.89 -11.87
CA GLY A 113 13.00 -1.50 -12.10
C GLY A 113 12.90 -2.96 -12.56
N PRO A 114 14.05 -3.62 -12.74
CA PRO A 114 14.12 -5.01 -13.21
C PRO A 114 13.64 -6.00 -12.12
N ASN A 115 13.68 -7.30 -12.42
CA ASN A 115 13.39 -8.39 -11.48
C ASN A 115 11.97 -8.35 -10.89
N LEU A 116 10.95 -8.29 -11.75
CA LEU A 116 9.56 -8.54 -11.34
C LEU A 116 9.45 -9.91 -10.67
N GLN A 117 8.70 -9.95 -9.58
CA GLN A 117 8.32 -11.18 -8.87
C GLN A 117 7.27 -11.95 -9.65
N ASP A 118 7.13 -13.24 -9.36
CA ASP A 118 6.24 -14.13 -10.12
C ASP A 118 4.76 -13.69 -10.01
N ASP A 119 4.33 -13.19 -8.85
CA ASP A 119 2.96 -12.67 -8.64
C ASP A 119 2.69 -11.41 -9.47
N GLU A 120 3.72 -10.62 -9.76
CA GLU A 120 3.64 -9.41 -10.57
C GLU A 120 3.56 -9.71 -12.06
N LEU A 121 4.38 -10.67 -12.51
CA LEU A 121 4.36 -11.15 -13.89
C LEU A 121 2.99 -11.75 -14.23
N GLU A 122 2.42 -12.53 -13.32
CA GLU A 122 1.07 -13.08 -13.47
C GLU A 122 0.02 -11.95 -13.58
N GLY A 123 0.06 -10.98 -12.67
CA GLY A 123 -0.86 -9.84 -12.68
C GLY A 123 -0.77 -8.98 -13.95
N LEU A 124 0.44 -8.80 -14.48
CA LEU A 124 0.68 -8.08 -15.74
C LEU A 124 0.42 -8.93 -16.99
N ARG A 125 0.15 -10.23 -16.84
CA ARG A 125 0.10 -11.21 -17.94
C ARG A 125 1.36 -11.16 -18.81
N ALA A 126 2.50 -10.91 -18.18
CA ALA A 126 3.80 -10.81 -18.81
C ALA A 126 4.58 -12.11 -18.62
N LYS A 127 5.56 -12.35 -19.50
CA LYS A 127 6.53 -13.44 -19.34
C LYS A 127 7.86 -12.85 -18.87
N LYS A 128 8.58 -13.60 -18.05
CA LYS A 128 9.95 -13.28 -17.65
C LYS A 128 10.81 -13.21 -18.92
N VAL A 129 11.50 -12.08 -19.09
CA VAL A 129 12.43 -11.84 -20.21
C VAL A 129 13.82 -12.32 -19.84
#